data_AF-A0A1E9VNE8-F1
#
_entry.id   AF-A0A1E9VNE8-F1
#
_cell.length_a   1.000
_cell.length_b   1.000
_cell.length_c   1.000
_cell.angle_alpha   90.00
_cell.angle_beta   90.00
_cell.angle_gamma   90.00
#
_symmetry.space_group_name_H-M   'P 1'
#
loop_
_entity.id
_entity.type
_entity.pdbx_description
1 polymer ?
#
loop_
_entity_poly.entity_id
_entity_poly.type
_entity_poly.pdbx_seq_one_letter_code
_entity_poly.pdbx_strand_id
1 'polypeptide(L)'
;MIIGVLIVSLLAFALTNVFAKKTWQTFLSLIFGLIFVASLSLIVANLSNHFGMEKVTETKTEKIVSSADSQGADMLLYKALGNGKEKVYLYRTNEKQEKPKATGTDNETNKVEKTDGDAEKVTKTTYWEYKNDMYKFWFNIADNNHEYDSRVNTFKIPETWVELSTDQAAKLAELVKKQQSTMESEAKAYVQDGMVKAMTENPKMSKAEQEQRTKALAAEFQQQAFAKLVKEAKGE
;
A
#
# COMPACT_ATOMS: atom_id res chain seq x y z
N MET A 1 29.91 -11.27 15.16
CA MET A 1 31.28 -11.74 15.46
C MET A 1 32.39 -10.78 15.04
N ILE A 2 32.22 -10.04 13.94
CA ILE A 2 33.25 -9.17 13.38
C ILE A 2 33.73 -8.06 14.36
N ILE A 3 32.85 -7.55 15.23
CA ILE A 3 33.22 -6.59 16.29
C ILE A 3 34.26 -7.20 17.25
N GLY A 4 34.13 -8.48 17.58
CA GLY A 4 35.11 -9.19 18.40
C GLY A 4 36.48 -9.25 17.73
N VAL A 5 36.52 -9.54 16.42
CA VAL A 5 37.77 -9.52 15.63
C VAL A 5 38.38 -8.13 15.57
N LEU A 6 37.56 -7.08 15.42
CA LEU A 6 38.01 -5.70 15.46
C LEU A 6 38.68 -5.37 16.80
N ILE A 7 38.05 -5.70 17.93
CA ILE A 7 38.60 -5.45 19.27
C ILE A 7 39.89 -6.25 19.50
N VAL A 8 39.89 -7.54 19.19
CA VAL A 8 41.06 -8.41 19.38
C VAL A 8 42.23 -7.96 18.51
N SER A 9 41.99 -7.59 17.25
CA SER A 9 43.04 -7.09 16.35
C SER A 9 43.63 -5.76 16.85
N LEU A 10 42.81 -4.85 17.39
CA LEU A 10 43.28 -3.61 17.99
C LEU A 10 44.15 -3.85 19.23
N LEU A 11 43.71 -4.73 20.13
CA LEU A 11 44.48 -5.08 21.33
C LEU A 11 45.77 -5.80 20.97
N ALA A 12 45.73 -6.76 20.04
CA ALA A 12 46.91 -7.48 19.57
C ALA A 12 47.92 -6.54 18.90
N PHE A 13 47.44 -5.58 18.12
CA PHE A 13 48.27 -4.51 17.56
C PHE A 13 48.96 -3.70 18.66
N ALA A 14 48.20 -3.21 19.64
CA ALA A 14 48.75 -2.41 20.74
C ALA A 14 49.77 -3.20 21.57
N LEU A 15 49.42 -4.40 22.02
CA LEU A 15 50.28 -5.25 22.85
C LEU A 15 51.57 -5.65 22.13
N THR A 16 51.49 -5.95 20.83
CA THR A 16 52.68 -6.28 20.02
C THR A 16 53.64 -5.09 19.97
N ASN A 17 53.14 -3.87 19.76
CA ASN A 17 54.00 -2.68 19.71
C ASN A 17 54.52 -2.24 21.08
N VAL A 18 53.78 -2.49 22.17
CA VAL A 18 54.20 -2.12 23.53
C VAL A 18 55.22 -3.10 24.12
N PHE A 19 55.03 -4.41 23.93
CA PHE A 19 55.79 -5.42 24.65
C PHE A 19 56.81 -6.20 23.80
N ALA A 20 56.61 -6.32 22.48
CA ALA A 20 57.57 -7.01 21.65
C ALA A 20 58.81 -6.12 21.41
N LYS A 21 60.00 -6.75 21.36
CA LYS A 21 61.29 -6.08 21.07
C LYS A 21 62.11 -6.84 20.03
N LYS A 22 61.45 -7.49 19.07
CA LYS A 22 62.08 -8.35 18.06
C LYS A 22 61.66 -7.95 16.65
N THR A 23 62.46 -8.31 15.65
CA THR A 23 62.26 -7.91 14.24
C THR A 23 60.96 -8.41 13.60
N TRP A 24 60.40 -9.55 14.06
CA TRP A 24 59.10 -10.07 13.60
C TRP A 24 57.88 -9.26 14.06
N GLN A 25 58.05 -8.37 15.05
CA GLN A 25 56.95 -7.57 15.59
C GLN A 25 56.36 -6.62 14.54
N THR A 26 57.20 -6.02 13.69
CA THR A 26 56.75 -5.02 12.71
C THR A 26 55.84 -5.67 11.68
N PHE A 27 56.19 -6.88 11.25
CA PHE A 27 55.36 -7.67 10.35
C PHE A 27 54.02 -8.06 11.00
N LEU A 28 54.06 -8.51 12.25
CA LEU A 28 52.86 -8.90 12.99
C LEU A 28 51.93 -7.72 13.29
N SER A 29 52.51 -6.57 13.67
CA SER A 29 51.79 -5.29 13.81
C SER A 29 51.15 -4.87 12.49
N LEU A 30 51.83 -5.02 11.36
CA LEU A 30 51.24 -4.72 10.05
C LEU A 30 50.02 -5.60 9.78
N ILE A 31 50.11 -6.91 10.06
CA ILE A 31 48.98 -7.83 9.91
C ILE A 31 47.80 -7.41 10.78
N PHE A 32 48.01 -7.16 12.08
CA PHE A 32 46.92 -6.76 12.96
C PHE A 32 46.31 -5.41 12.59
N GLY A 33 47.14 -4.46 12.14
CA GLY A 33 46.68 -3.18 11.62
C GLY A 33 45.80 -3.36 10.37
N LEU A 34 46.21 -4.22 9.44
CA LEU A 34 45.41 -4.52 8.24
C LEU A 34 44.10 -5.23 8.58
N ILE A 35 44.11 -6.19 9.51
CA ILE A 35 42.89 -6.88 9.97
C ILE A 35 41.93 -5.87 10.63
N PHE A 36 42.44 -4.95 11.44
CA PHE A 36 41.63 -3.91 12.06
C PHE A 36 40.96 -3.02 11.00
N VAL A 37 41.74 -2.49 10.06
CA VAL A 37 41.21 -1.64 8.97
C VAL A 37 40.20 -2.41 8.12
N ALA A 38 40.51 -3.66 7.72
CA ALA A 38 39.60 -4.49 6.94
C ALA A 38 38.30 -4.80 7.69
N SER A 39 38.38 -5.11 8.99
CA SER A 39 37.20 -5.36 9.83
C SER A 39 36.31 -4.13 9.91
N LEU A 40 36.90 -2.94 10.12
CA LEU A 40 36.16 -1.69 10.15
C LEU A 40 35.50 -1.40 8.80
N SER A 41 36.24 -1.56 7.69
CA SER A 41 35.70 -1.37 6.34
C SER A 41 34.54 -2.32 6.05
N LEU A 42 34.64 -3.59 6.45
CA LEU A 42 33.57 -4.57 6.27
C LEU A 42 32.34 -4.28 7.15
N ILE A 43 32.53 -3.81 8.38
CA ILE A 43 31.43 -3.34 9.24
C ILE A 43 30.71 -2.18 8.58
N VAL A 44 31.43 -1.16 8.12
CA VAL A 44 30.83 -0.02 7.42
C VAL A 44 30.10 -0.51 6.16
N ALA A 45 30.74 -1.34 5.34
CA ALA A 45 30.11 -1.87 4.13
C ALA A 45 28.83 -2.68 4.43
N ASN A 46 28.77 -3.43 5.53
CA ASN A 46 27.55 -4.13 5.93
C ASN A 46 26.46 -3.15 6.40
N LEU A 47 26.80 -2.21 7.29
CA LEU A 47 25.82 -1.30 7.89
C LEU A 47 25.28 -0.24 6.92
N SER A 48 26.10 0.29 6.01
CA SER A 48 25.66 1.35 5.10
C SER A 48 25.29 0.86 3.70
N ASN A 49 25.87 -0.26 3.25
CA ASN A 49 25.65 -0.78 1.89
C ASN A 49 25.10 -2.21 1.87
N HIS A 50 24.66 -2.75 3.01
CA HIS A 50 24.07 -4.09 3.12
C HIS A 50 24.99 -5.21 2.58
N PHE A 51 26.32 -5.06 2.71
CA PHE A 51 27.28 -6.09 2.30
C PHE A 51 26.97 -7.45 2.95
N GLY A 52 26.89 -8.51 2.14
CA GLY A 52 26.54 -9.85 2.61
C GLY A 52 25.03 -10.11 2.74
N MET A 53 24.19 -9.14 2.40
CA MET A 53 22.73 -9.24 2.42
C MET A 53 22.15 -9.20 1.01
N GLU A 54 20.92 -9.67 0.87
CA GLU A 54 20.11 -9.61 -0.33
C GLU A 54 18.68 -9.18 0.00
N LYS A 55 17.95 -8.76 -1.04
CA LYS A 55 16.55 -8.36 -0.91
C LYS A 55 15.65 -9.58 -1.00
N VAL A 56 14.86 -9.81 0.04
CA VAL A 56 13.81 -10.83 0.09
C VAL A 56 12.46 -10.12 0.14
N THR A 57 11.54 -10.52 -0.73
CA THR A 57 10.20 -9.92 -0.79
C THR A 57 9.12 -10.88 -0.31
N GLU A 58 8.42 -10.48 0.73
CA GLU A 58 7.23 -11.16 1.21
C GLU A 58 5.98 -10.55 0.58
N THR A 59 5.06 -11.41 0.14
CA THR A 59 3.78 -10.97 -0.44
C THR A 59 2.63 -11.40 0.47
N LYS A 60 1.76 -10.46 0.81
CA LYS A 60 0.53 -10.69 1.55
C LYS A 60 -0.64 -10.14 0.76
N THR A 61 -1.67 -10.96 0.58
CA THR A 61 -2.94 -10.54 -0.02
C THR A 61 -4.02 -10.58 1.05
N GLU A 62 -4.77 -9.48 1.16
CA GLU A 62 -5.91 -9.38 2.07
C GLU A 62 -7.10 -8.78 1.35
N LYS A 63 -8.28 -9.39 1.51
CA LYS A 63 -9.54 -8.83 0.99
C LYS A 63 -9.83 -7.51 1.70
N ILE A 64 -10.40 -6.57 0.95
CA ILE A 64 -10.83 -5.28 1.48
C ILE A 64 -12.30 -5.04 1.16
N VAL A 65 -12.91 -4.16 1.95
CA VAL A 65 -14.27 -3.66 1.71
C VAL A 65 -14.23 -2.13 1.62
N SER A 66 -15.35 -1.53 1.25
CA SER A 66 -15.46 -0.08 1.08
C SER A 66 -14.90 0.66 2.30
N SER A 67 -14.10 1.69 2.05
CA SER A 67 -13.47 2.52 3.08
C SER A 67 -14.49 3.30 3.92
N ALA A 68 -15.67 3.55 3.35
CA ALA A 68 -16.79 4.28 3.93
C ALA A 68 -18.12 3.67 3.50
N ASP A 69 -19.14 3.82 4.34
CA ASP A 69 -20.49 3.41 3.98
C ASP A 69 -21.03 4.38 2.93
N SER A 70 -21.53 3.86 1.81
CA SER A 70 -21.96 4.66 0.67
C SER A 70 -23.21 4.05 0.04
N GLN A 71 -24.21 4.88 -0.21
CA GLN A 71 -25.41 4.49 -0.96
C GLN A 71 -25.18 4.79 -2.45
N GLY A 72 -24.50 3.88 -3.16
CA GLY A 72 -24.36 3.98 -4.62
C GLY A 72 -23.22 3.17 -5.20
N ALA A 73 -22.03 3.30 -4.61
CA ALA A 73 -20.86 2.51 -4.96
C ALA A 73 -19.91 2.39 -3.78
N ASP A 74 -19.18 1.28 -3.74
CA ASP A 74 -18.05 1.11 -2.83
C ASP A 74 -16.94 2.11 -3.18
N MET A 75 -16.17 2.50 -2.17
CA MET A 75 -15.17 3.54 -2.33
C MET A 75 -13.84 3.14 -1.70
N LEU A 76 -12.74 3.50 -2.38
CA LEU A 76 -11.41 3.50 -1.80
C LEU A 76 -11.00 4.94 -1.50
N LEU A 77 -10.88 5.27 -0.22
CA LEU A 77 -10.54 6.62 0.22
C LEU A 77 -9.02 6.83 0.31
N TYR A 78 -8.57 8.04 0.03
CA TYR A 78 -7.20 8.45 0.30
C TYR A 78 -7.08 9.87 0.85
N LYS A 79 -5.95 10.16 1.49
CA LYS A 79 -5.51 11.51 1.83
C LYS A 79 -4.23 11.82 1.07
N ALA A 80 -4.23 12.90 0.31
CA ALA A 80 -3.06 13.36 -0.41
C ALA A 80 -2.08 14.05 0.56
N LEU A 81 -0.77 13.86 0.36
CA LEU A 81 0.29 14.48 1.15
C LEU A 81 1.07 15.48 0.29
N GLY A 82 1.54 16.56 0.90
CA GLY A 82 2.38 17.57 0.25
C GLY A 82 1.77 18.09 -1.06
N ASN A 83 2.44 17.81 -2.18
CA ASN A 83 2.01 18.21 -3.54
C ASN A 83 0.95 17.29 -4.16
N GLY A 84 0.47 16.29 -3.42
CA GLY A 84 -0.59 15.38 -3.82
C GLY A 84 -0.14 14.12 -4.58
N LYS A 85 1.16 13.96 -4.87
CA LYS A 85 1.68 12.74 -5.50
C LYS A 85 1.69 11.55 -4.55
N GLU A 86 2.02 11.80 -3.28
CA GLU A 86 1.97 10.78 -2.23
C GLU A 86 0.55 10.72 -1.66
N LYS A 87 0.02 9.51 -1.56
CA LYS A 87 -1.32 9.25 -1.07
C LYS A 87 -1.26 8.22 0.04
N VAL A 88 -1.90 8.53 1.17
CA VAL A 88 -2.20 7.59 2.24
C VAL A 88 -3.59 7.04 2.00
N TYR A 89 -3.70 5.76 1.71
CA TYR A 89 -4.99 5.11 1.47
C TYR A 89 -5.61 4.65 2.79
N LEU A 90 -6.92 4.84 2.88
CA LEU A 90 -7.75 4.40 3.98
C LEU A 90 -8.55 3.21 3.51
N TYR A 91 -8.48 2.07 4.19
CA TYR A 91 -9.13 0.82 3.77
C TYR A 91 -9.68 0.04 4.96
N ARG A 92 -10.72 -0.75 4.73
CA ARG A 92 -11.27 -1.68 5.73
C ARG A 92 -11.04 -3.11 5.26
N THR A 93 -10.94 -4.02 6.22
CA THR A 93 -10.77 -5.46 5.95
C THR A 93 -12.02 -6.27 6.22
N ASN A 94 -13.06 -5.64 6.78
CA ASN A 94 -14.38 -6.20 7.00
C ASN A 94 -15.39 -5.06 7.23
N GLU A 95 -16.67 -5.33 6.96
CA GLU A 95 -17.76 -4.34 7.05
C GLU A 95 -18.03 -3.83 8.48
N LYS A 96 -17.68 -4.62 9.50
CA LYS A 96 -17.91 -4.27 10.91
C LYS A 96 -16.85 -3.32 11.47
N GLN A 97 -15.83 -2.99 10.67
CA GLN A 97 -14.70 -2.18 11.11
C GLN A 97 -15.11 -0.69 11.12
N GLU A 98 -15.31 -0.12 12.31
CA GLU A 98 -15.78 1.28 12.45
C GLU A 98 -14.83 2.31 11.83
N LYS A 99 -13.51 2.11 11.99
CA LYS A 99 -12.48 3.05 11.51
C LYS A 99 -11.60 2.38 10.46
N PRO A 100 -11.37 2.99 9.29
CA PRO A 100 -10.46 2.43 8.30
C PRO A 100 -9.01 2.39 8.82
N LYS A 101 -8.25 1.42 8.34
CA LYS A 101 -6.79 1.38 8.47
C LYS A 101 -6.18 2.38 7.48
N ALA A 102 -5.03 2.96 7.83
CA ALA A 102 -4.24 3.77 6.93
C ALA A 102 -3.00 3.01 6.44
N THR A 103 -2.55 3.29 5.21
CA THR A 103 -1.20 2.91 4.75
C THR A 103 -0.14 3.74 5.46
N GLY A 104 1.09 3.23 5.52
CA GLY A 104 2.24 3.97 6.02
C GLY A 104 2.76 5.01 5.02
N THR A 105 3.82 5.70 5.43
CA THR A 105 4.52 6.71 4.62
C THR A 105 6.03 6.46 4.53
N ASP A 106 6.58 5.51 5.29
CA ASP A 106 8.01 5.26 5.36
C ASP A 106 8.46 4.23 4.32
N ASN A 107 9.18 4.68 3.28
CA ASN A 107 9.55 3.89 2.10
C ASN A 107 8.40 3.04 1.55
N GLU A 108 7.18 3.59 1.61
CA GLU A 108 5.94 2.91 1.26
C GLU A 108 5.32 3.57 0.02
N THR A 109 5.10 2.79 -1.03
CA THR A 109 4.44 3.24 -2.25
C THR A 109 3.07 2.61 -2.36
N ASN A 110 2.06 3.42 -2.67
CA ASN A 110 0.69 2.96 -2.86
C ASN A 110 0.27 3.10 -4.32
N LYS A 111 -0.35 2.06 -4.86
CA LYS A 111 -0.88 2.00 -6.23
C LYS A 111 -2.32 1.50 -6.20
N VAL A 112 -3.09 1.94 -7.19
CA VAL A 112 -4.46 1.45 -7.43
C VAL A 112 -4.52 0.87 -8.83
N GLU A 113 -5.06 -0.33 -8.93
CA GLU A 113 -5.28 -1.05 -10.18
C GLU A 113 -6.74 -1.47 -10.25
N LYS A 114 -7.30 -1.49 -11.47
CA LYS A 114 -8.63 -2.03 -11.70
C LYS A 114 -8.56 -3.54 -11.88
N THR A 115 -9.61 -4.24 -11.45
CA THR A 115 -9.73 -5.70 -11.57
C THR A 115 -11.17 -6.12 -11.83
N ASP A 116 -11.35 -7.26 -12.49
CA ASP A 116 -12.66 -7.91 -12.65
C ASP A 116 -13.05 -8.77 -11.42
N GLY A 117 -12.12 -8.96 -10.48
CA GLY A 117 -12.32 -9.76 -9.27
C GLY A 117 -12.79 -8.95 -8.04
N ASP A 118 -12.83 -9.62 -6.89
CA ASP A 118 -13.10 -8.97 -5.59
C ASP A 118 -12.03 -7.92 -5.26
N ALA A 119 -12.40 -6.91 -4.47
CA ALA A 119 -11.46 -5.93 -3.98
C ALA A 119 -10.43 -6.56 -3.01
N GLU A 120 -9.15 -6.36 -3.30
CA GLU A 120 -8.04 -6.85 -2.50
C GLU A 120 -6.90 -5.85 -2.40
N LYS A 121 -6.14 -5.95 -1.31
CA LYS A 121 -4.87 -5.26 -1.14
C LYS A 121 -3.75 -6.29 -1.20
N VAL A 122 -2.84 -6.10 -2.15
CA VAL A 122 -1.61 -6.88 -2.26
C VAL A 122 -0.46 -6.03 -1.71
N THR A 123 0.11 -6.47 -0.59
CA THR A 123 1.27 -5.84 0.03
C THR A 123 2.52 -6.67 -0.29
N LYS A 124 3.50 -6.04 -0.93
CA LYS A 124 4.85 -6.58 -1.09
C LYS A 124 5.78 -5.82 -0.17
N THR A 125 6.34 -6.49 0.83
CA THR A 125 7.34 -5.89 1.73
C THR A 125 8.70 -6.51 1.43
N THR A 126 9.69 -5.66 1.20
CA THR A 126 11.07 -6.07 0.92
C THR A 126 11.91 -5.85 2.16
N TYR A 127 12.69 -6.86 2.51
CA TYR A 127 13.63 -6.85 3.61
C TYR A 127 15.04 -7.14 3.12
N TRP A 128 16.03 -6.60 3.81
CA TRP A 128 17.41 -7.07 3.69
C TRP A 128 17.62 -8.27 4.61
N GLU A 129 18.04 -9.39 4.04
CA GLU A 129 18.38 -10.61 4.77
C GLU A 129 19.77 -11.11 4.41
N TYR A 130 20.46 -11.73 5.36
CA TYR A 130 21.76 -12.34 5.07
C TYR A 130 21.65 -13.49 4.08
N LYS A 131 22.50 -13.46 3.05
CA LYS A 131 22.53 -14.48 1.98
C LYS A 131 22.77 -15.90 2.47
N ASN A 132 23.41 -16.05 3.63
CA ASN A 132 23.68 -17.33 4.28
C ASN A 132 24.09 -17.13 5.76
N ASP A 133 24.18 -18.24 6.48
CA ASP A 133 24.55 -18.27 7.90
C ASP A 133 25.97 -17.74 8.17
N MET A 134 26.89 -17.80 7.20
CA MET A 134 28.24 -17.27 7.38
C MET A 134 28.22 -15.73 7.46
N TYR A 135 27.53 -15.06 6.54
CA TYR A 135 27.37 -13.61 6.61
C TYR A 135 26.61 -13.20 7.88
N LYS A 136 25.56 -13.93 8.24
CA LYS A 136 24.82 -13.71 9.49
C LYS A 136 25.71 -13.85 10.73
N PHE A 137 26.51 -14.91 10.82
CA PHE A 137 27.42 -15.12 11.94
C PHE A 137 28.43 -13.96 12.10
N TRP A 138 29.01 -13.52 10.98
CA TRP A 138 29.99 -12.44 11.00
C TRP A 138 29.36 -11.09 11.36
N PHE A 139 28.26 -10.75 10.69
CA PHE A 139 27.77 -9.38 10.58
C PHE A 139 26.45 -9.10 11.30
N ASN A 140 25.73 -10.09 11.84
CA ASN A 140 24.49 -9.86 12.59
C ASN A 140 24.80 -9.02 13.84
N ILE A 141 24.65 -7.71 13.71
CA ILE A 141 24.99 -6.68 14.68
C ILE A 141 23.69 -5.93 14.95
N ALA A 142 23.32 -5.82 16.23
CA ALA A 142 22.10 -5.11 16.64
C ALA A 142 20.83 -5.61 15.92
N ASP A 143 20.74 -6.93 15.71
CA ASP A 143 19.60 -7.59 15.05
C ASP A 143 19.23 -6.98 13.69
N ASN A 144 20.23 -6.52 12.93
CA ASN A 144 20.08 -5.97 11.58
C ASN A 144 19.74 -7.02 10.50
N ASN A 145 19.34 -8.24 10.88
CA ASN A 145 18.81 -9.21 9.92
C ASN A 145 17.30 -8.99 9.75
N HIS A 146 16.78 -9.20 8.54
CA HIS A 146 15.38 -8.93 8.19
C HIS A 146 15.03 -7.45 8.40
N GLU A 147 15.94 -6.57 7.99
CA GLU A 147 15.80 -5.12 8.07
C GLU A 147 14.84 -4.62 6.98
N TYR A 148 13.91 -3.75 7.34
CA TYR A 148 12.92 -3.20 6.41
C TYR A 148 13.58 -2.30 5.35
N ASP A 149 13.38 -2.60 4.07
CA ASP A 149 13.83 -1.76 2.95
C ASP A 149 12.69 -0.90 2.41
N SER A 150 11.60 -1.55 2.01
CA SER A 150 10.50 -0.86 1.33
C SER A 150 9.21 -1.67 1.34
N ARG A 151 8.09 -0.99 1.13
CA ARG A 151 6.77 -1.61 0.94
C ARG A 151 6.07 -1.04 -0.29
N VAL A 152 5.43 -1.93 -1.05
CA VAL A 152 4.51 -1.55 -2.12
C VAL A 152 3.15 -2.14 -1.82
N ASN A 153 2.12 -1.30 -1.70
CA ASN A 153 0.73 -1.74 -1.66
C ASN A 153 0.06 -1.49 -3.00
N THR A 154 -0.52 -2.54 -3.57
CA THR A 154 -1.40 -2.44 -4.72
C THR A 154 -2.83 -2.74 -4.27
N PHE A 155 -3.69 -1.73 -4.33
CA PHE A 155 -5.13 -1.87 -4.14
C PHE A 155 -5.75 -2.25 -5.48
N LYS A 156 -6.19 -3.50 -5.60
CA LYS A 156 -6.98 -3.94 -6.74
C LYS A 156 -8.44 -3.75 -6.39
N ILE A 157 -9.12 -2.87 -7.12
CA ILE A 157 -10.52 -2.55 -6.88
C ILE A 157 -11.35 -2.82 -8.14
N PRO A 158 -12.59 -3.30 -7.99
CA PRO A 158 -13.52 -3.43 -9.11
C PRO A 158 -13.70 -2.12 -9.89
N GLU A 159 -14.13 -2.23 -11.15
CA GLU A 159 -14.52 -1.05 -11.94
C GLU A 159 -15.68 -0.28 -11.31
N THR A 160 -16.55 -0.98 -10.57
CA THR A 160 -17.66 -0.38 -9.83
C THR A 160 -17.22 0.48 -8.65
N TRP A 161 -15.98 0.35 -8.18
CA TRP A 161 -15.46 1.13 -7.06
C TRP A 161 -14.97 2.52 -7.50
N VAL A 162 -15.19 3.50 -6.63
CA VAL A 162 -14.70 4.86 -6.83
C VAL A 162 -13.51 5.17 -5.91
N GLU A 163 -12.39 5.61 -6.50
CA GLU A 163 -11.27 6.18 -5.74
C GLU A 163 -11.52 7.67 -5.51
N LEU A 164 -11.50 8.11 -4.25
CA LEU A 164 -11.79 9.49 -3.85
C LEU A 164 -10.87 9.96 -2.72
N SER A 165 -10.50 11.24 -2.75
CA SER A 165 -9.92 11.87 -1.57
C SER A 165 -10.95 11.99 -0.45
N THR A 166 -10.51 12.13 0.79
CA THR A 166 -11.43 12.38 1.92
C THR A 166 -12.30 13.63 1.72
N ASP A 167 -11.75 14.66 1.08
CA ASP A 167 -12.46 15.92 0.83
C ASP A 167 -13.49 15.74 -0.31
N GLN A 168 -13.13 15.00 -1.36
CA GLN A 168 -14.05 14.66 -2.43
C GLN A 168 -15.20 13.78 -1.92
N ALA A 169 -14.91 12.82 -1.03
CA ALA A 169 -15.93 12.00 -0.39
C ALA A 169 -16.87 12.82 0.50
N ALA A 170 -16.33 13.77 1.27
CA ALA A 170 -17.15 14.69 2.06
C ALA A 170 -18.06 15.56 1.18
N LYS A 171 -17.52 16.10 0.09
CA LYS A 171 -18.29 16.86 -0.91
C LYS A 171 -19.37 16.01 -1.57
N LEU A 172 -19.06 14.77 -1.93
CA LEU A 172 -20.02 13.82 -2.49
C LEU A 172 -21.19 13.58 -1.53
N ALA A 173 -20.90 13.31 -0.25
CA ALA A 173 -21.94 13.12 0.76
C ALA A 173 -22.85 14.35 0.91
N GLU A 174 -22.29 15.56 0.83
CA GLU A 174 -23.05 16.80 0.84
C GLU A 174 -23.94 16.95 -0.41
N LEU A 175 -23.40 16.65 -1.60
CA LEU A 175 -24.15 16.71 -2.87
C LEU A 175 -25.31 15.72 -2.89
N VAL A 176 -25.08 14.47 -2.45
CA VAL A 176 -26.13 13.44 -2.33
C VAL A 176 -27.26 13.94 -1.42
N LYS A 177 -26.92 14.51 -0.25
CA LYS A 177 -27.92 15.04 0.68
C LYS A 177 -28.68 16.23 0.10
N LYS A 178 -28.01 17.12 -0.63
CA LYS A 178 -28.62 18.30 -1.27
C LYS A 178 -29.55 17.94 -2.41
N GLN A 179 -29.18 16.94 -3.21
CA GLN A 179 -29.92 16.55 -4.41
C GLN A 179 -30.92 15.42 -4.16
N GLN A 180 -31.04 14.88 -2.94
CA GLN A 180 -31.88 13.72 -2.62
C GLN A 180 -33.33 13.86 -3.13
N SER A 181 -34.00 14.98 -2.84
CA SER A 181 -35.39 15.20 -3.28
C SER A 181 -35.51 15.38 -4.79
N THR A 182 -34.56 16.08 -5.41
CA THR A 182 -34.49 16.26 -6.87
C THR A 182 -34.27 14.92 -7.56
N MET A 183 -33.35 14.10 -7.07
CA MET A 183 -33.07 12.76 -7.58
C MET A 183 -34.28 11.84 -7.48
N GLU A 184 -35.08 11.89 -6.41
CA GLU A 184 -36.32 11.11 -6.31
C GLU A 184 -37.35 11.50 -7.37
N SER A 185 -37.47 12.79 -7.67
CA SER A 185 -38.37 13.30 -8.71
C SER A 185 -37.89 12.90 -10.11
N GLU A 186 -36.60 13.11 -10.39
CA GLU A 186 -35.97 12.75 -11.67
C GLU A 186 -35.99 11.23 -11.90
N ALA A 187 -35.80 10.41 -10.86
CA ALA A 187 -35.88 8.96 -10.94
C ALA A 187 -37.29 8.50 -11.37
N LYS A 188 -38.35 9.08 -10.80
CA LYS A 188 -39.74 8.75 -11.18
C LYS A 188 -40.01 9.11 -12.64
N ALA A 189 -39.58 10.29 -13.08
CA ALA A 189 -39.72 10.71 -14.47
C ALA A 189 -38.95 9.77 -15.43
N TYR A 190 -37.69 9.44 -15.10
CA TYR A 190 -36.86 8.55 -15.90
C TYR A 190 -37.47 7.16 -16.06
N VAL A 191 -37.96 6.58 -14.96
CA VAL A 191 -38.63 5.27 -14.98
C VAL A 191 -39.92 5.34 -15.80
N GLN A 192 -40.73 6.39 -15.65
CA GLN A 192 -41.97 6.54 -16.40
C GLN A 192 -41.71 6.64 -17.91
N ASP A 193 -40.79 7.50 -18.33
CA ASP A 193 -40.42 7.68 -19.73
C ASP A 193 -39.81 6.40 -20.31
N GLY A 194 -38.92 5.74 -19.56
CA GLY A 194 -38.32 4.47 -19.95
C GLY A 194 -39.34 3.33 -20.09
N MET A 195 -40.37 3.30 -19.23
CA MET A 195 -41.46 2.33 -19.31
C MET A 195 -42.39 2.61 -20.50
N VAL A 196 -42.70 3.87 -20.81
CA VAL A 196 -43.48 4.23 -22.01
C VAL A 196 -42.75 3.77 -23.29
N LYS A 197 -41.43 4.00 -23.35
CA LYS A 197 -40.61 3.53 -24.48
C LYS A 197 -40.64 2.00 -24.59
N ALA A 198 -40.44 1.30 -23.47
CA ALA A 198 -40.45 -0.15 -23.44
C ALA A 198 -41.80 -0.77 -23.84
N MET A 199 -42.93 -0.17 -23.43
CA MET A 199 -44.27 -0.61 -23.85
C MET A 199 -44.57 -0.31 -25.31
N THR A 200 -43.96 0.73 -25.89
CA THR A 200 -44.08 1.04 -27.32
C THR A 200 -43.33 0.01 -28.16
N GLU A 201 -42.14 -0.40 -27.73
CA GLU A 201 -41.32 -1.41 -28.40
C GLU A 201 -41.89 -2.83 -28.22
N ASN A 202 -42.46 -3.13 -27.04
CA ASN A 202 -43.11 -4.41 -26.75
C ASN A 202 -44.47 -4.21 -26.06
N PRO A 203 -45.57 -4.05 -26.83
CA PRO A 203 -46.91 -3.83 -26.28
C PRO A 203 -47.51 -5.03 -25.52
N LYS A 204 -46.91 -6.22 -25.66
CA LYS A 204 -47.37 -7.46 -25.01
C LYS A 204 -46.57 -7.80 -23.74
N MET A 205 -45.72 -6.88 -23.28
CA MET A 205 -44.91 -7.05 -22.07
C MET A 205 -45.78 -7.43 -20.86
N SER A 206 -45.48 -8.58 -20.27
CA SER A 206 -46.16 -9.10 -19.08
C SER A 206 -45.89 -8.22 -17.85
N LYS A 207 -46.71 -8.36 -16.80
CA LYS A 207 -46.47 -7.64 -15.53
C LYS A 207 -45.11 -7.95 -14.92
N ALA A 208 -44.64 -9.20 -15.03
CA ALA A 208 -43.33 -9.61 -14.52
C ALA A 208 -42.18 -8.89 -15.27
N GLU A 209 -42.27 -8.78 -16.60
CA GLU A 209 -41.29 -8.06 -17.40
C GLU A 209 -41.34 -6.55 -17.11
N GLN A 210 -42.52 -5.98 -16.88
CA GLN A 210 -42.68 -4.57 -16.49
C GLN A 210 -42.02 -4.28 -15.13
N GLU A 211 -42.22 -5.14 -14.14
CA GLU A 211 -41.55 -5.02 -12.84
C GLU A 211 -40.03 -5.14 -12.96
N GLN A 212 -39.53 -6.10 -13.74
CA GLN A 212 -38.10 -6.28 -13.96
C GLN A 212 -37.50 -5.07 -14.68
N ARG A 213 -38.19 -4.54 -15.70
CA ARG A 213 -37.77 -3.36 -16.43
C ARG A 213 -37.77 -2.11 -15.56
N THR A 214 -38.77 -1.96 -14.69
CA THR A 214 -38.85 -0.86 -13.73
C THR A 214 -37.66 -0.87 -12.77
N LYS A 215 -37.29 -2.04 -12.22
CA LYS A 215 -36.10 -2.20 -11.37
C LYS A 215 -34.81 -1.89 -12.11
N ALA A 216 -34.69 -2.35 -13.36
CA ALA A 216 -33.53 -2.07 -14.20
C ALA A 216 -33.37 -0.57 -14.48
N LEU A 217 -34.43 0.12 -14.89
CA LEU A 217 -34.42 1.57 -15.14
C LEU A 217 -34.10 2.38 -13.88
N ALA A 218 -34.63 1.97 -12.73
CA ALA A 218 -34.31 2.60 -11.45
C ALA A 218 -32.81 2.44 -11.09
N ALA A 219 -32.25 1.23 -11.28
CA ALA A 219 -30.84 0.97 -11.04
C ALA A 219 -29.93 1.74 -12.02
N GLU A 220 -30.29 1.81 -13.31
CA GLU A 220 -29.59 2.58 -14.33
C GLU A 220 -29.57 4.08 -13.97
N PHE A 221 -30.71 4.66 -13.59
CA PHE A 221 -30.78 6.05 -13.17
C PHE A 221 -29.92 6.31 -11.92
N GLN A 222 -30.02 5.44 -10.91
CA GLN A 222 -29.24 5.57 -9.68
C GLN A 222 -27.73 5.55 -9.96
N GLN A 223 -27.26 4.64 -10.82
CA GLN A 223 -25.86 4.58 -11.22
C GLN A 223 -25.43 5.84 -11.99
N GLN A 224 -26.24 6.31 -12.95
CA GLN A 224 -25.93 7.51 -13.74
C GLN A 224 -25.88 8.78 -12.87
N ALA A 225 -26.86 8.95 -11.99
CA ALA A 225 -26.93 10.09 -11.09
C ALA A 225 -25.77 10.07 -10.09
N PHE A 226 -25.46 8.91 -9.49
CA PHE A 226 -24.31 8.78 -8.60
C PHE A 226 -22.99 9.05 -9.33
N ALA A 227 -22.80 8.52 -10.54
CA ALA A 227 -21.60 8.79 -11.34
C ALA A 227 -21.45 10.29 -11.67
N LYS A 228 -22.55 10.99 -11.94
CA LYS A 228 -22.55 12.45 -12.16
C LYS A 228 -22.14 13.20 -10.88
N LEU A 229 -22.68 12.82 -9.73
CA LEU A 229 -22.29 13.40 -8.44
C LEU A 229 -20.83 13.15 -8.09
N VAL A 230 -20.30 11.96 -8.40
CA VAL A 230 -18.88 11.63 -8.22
C VAL A 230 -17.99 12.54 -9.07
N LYS A 231 -18.34 12.79 -10.34
CA LYS A 231 -17.61 13.74 -11.20
C LYS A 231 -17.64 15.16 -10.64
N GLU A 232 -18.82 15.63 -10.23
CA GLU A 232 -18.97 16.96 -9.62
C GLU A 232 -18.18 17.08 -8.31
N ALA A 233 -18.15 16.02 -7.50
CA ALA A 233 -17.34 15.95 -6.29
C ALA A 233 -15.83 16.00 -6.60
N LYS A 234 -15.38 15.37 -7.68
CA LYS A 234 -14.01 15.44 -8.18
C LYS A 234 -13.64 16.79 -8.81
N GLY A 235 -14.64 17.56 -9.24
CA GLY A 235 -14.44 18.81 -9.99
C GLY A 235 -14.23 18.59 -11.49
N GLU A 236 -14.77 17.50 -12.02
CA GLU A 236 -14.76 17.11 -13.44
C GLU A 236 -16.07 17.47 -14.16
#